data_AF-A0A834BE08-F1
#
_entry.id   AF-A0A834BE08-F1
#
_cell.length_a   1.000
_cell.length_b   1.000
_cell.length_c   1.000
_cell.angle_alpha   90.00
_cell.angle_beta   90.00
_cell.angle_gamma   90.00
#
_symmetry.space_group_name_H-M   'P 1'
#
loop_
_entity.id
_entity.type
_entity.pdbx_description
1 polymer ?
#
loop_
_entity_poly.entity_id
_entity_poly.type
_entity_poly.pdbx_seq_one_letter_code
_entity_poly.pdbx_strand_id
1 'polypeptide(L)'
;MGKTATHAVVFAQLYTPGGQCHGLYPFVVQIRDPKTLLPMPGVMVGDIGRKLGQNGLDNGFAMFHKVRVPRQNLLNRTGDITPEGAYVTRFKDDRQRFGASLGSLSTGRVCIVGMSVTNLKLAVCIALRFSATRRQFGPTDGEEIPVLEYQLQQWRLLPYLAAAYALDHFSKSLFLDLVQLQQGLLGDDRSARQAELGREIHALASAGKPLASWTAQRGIQECREACGGHGYLAVNRLGDLRDDNDPNCTYEGDNNVLLQQTSNYLLGLLGLGGPGGARFESPLKSVNFLEAYPAILRQRFEVAGLQDCLDSAVPLAAYEWLVCYLLRESREKLNQERKSGSSDFEARNNSQVYCCRSLALAFLELTVLRRFHEHTHQPGVPPPLRAPLRRLSALYGLWSLGQHTALLYRGGYCSGERAGKLMESAVLELCAQLKDDAVALVDVLAPPDFILDSPIGRADGELCRNLWAAVLQGSSVLERASWWPEFARKPIVGGLKSQL
;
A
#
# COMPACT_ATOMS: atom_id res chain seq x y z
N MET A 1 -4.86 23.05 3.80
CA MET A 1 -4.56 23.85 5.02
C MET A 1 -3.13 24.31 4.92
N GLY A 2 -2.93 25.51 4.41
CA GLY A 2 -1.67 26.24 4.31
C GLY A 2 -2.01 27.62 3.74
N LYS A 3 -2.92 27.62 2.76
CA LYS A 3 -3.55 28.82 2.17
C LYS A 3 -5.08 28.79 2.18
N THR A 4 -5.72 27.62 2.13
CA THR A 4 -7.15 27.50 1.76
C THR A 4 -8.14 27.33 2.92
N ALA A 5 -7.80 26.52 3.93
CA ALA A 5 -8.76 26.09 4.96
C ALA A 5 -9.16 27.23 5.92
N THR A 6 -10.47 27.37 6.18
CA THR A 6 -11.03 28.34 7.15
C THR A 6 -11.19 27.78 8.55
N HIS A 7 -11.43 26.47 8.66
CA HIS A 7 -11.56 25.71 9.89
C HIS A 7 -10.65 24.48 9.85
N ALA A 8 -10.25 24.00 11.02
CA ALA A 8 -9.48 22.78 11.19
C ALA A 8 -10.06 21.93 12.32
N VAL A 9 -9.96 20.60 12.19
CA VAL A 9 -10.13 19.69 13.31
C VAL A 9 -8.76 19.52 13.97
N VAL A 10 -8.59 20.16 15.13
CA VAL A 10 -7.34 20.17 15.89
C VAL A 10 -7.40 19.08 16.94
N PHE A 11 -6.45 18.15 16.90
CA PHE A 11 -6.27 17.17 17.97
C PHE A 11 -5.39 17.76 19.06
N ALA A 12 -5.89 17.80 20.30
CA ALA A 12 -5.17 18.33 21.46
C ALA A 12 -5.44 17.50 22.71
N GLN A 13 -4.55 17.56 23.71
CA GLN A 13 -4.80 16.94 25.01
C GLN A 13 -5.93 17.70 25.72
N LEU A 14 -6.97 16.98 26.13
CA LEU A 14 -8.10 17.52 26.87
C LEU A 14 -7.77 17.56 28.36
N TYR A 15 -7.74 18.75 28.93
CA TYR A 15 -7.57 18.99 30.37
C TYR A 15 -8.86 19.57 30.97
N THR A 16 -9.32 19.03 32.09
CA THR A 16 -10.46 19.57 32.87
C THR A 16 -10.00 20.46 34.02
N PRO A 17 -10.91 21.25 34.65
CA PRO A 17 -10.60 21.96 35.89
C PRO A 17 -9.91 21.04 36.91
N GLY A 18 -8.88 21.54 37.59
CA GLY A 18 -8.01 20.73 38.45
C GLY A 18 -6.83 20.06 37.74
N GLY A 19 -6.70 20.20 36.42
CA GLY A 19 -5.50 19.78 35.67
C GLY A 19 -5.47 18.30 35.27
N GLN A 20 -6.59 17.59 35.39
CA GLN A 20 -6.67 16.20 34.96
C GLN A 20 -6.68 16.09 33.43
N CYS A 21 -5.78 15.26 32.89
CA CYS A 21 -5.68 14.97 31.45
C CYS A 21 -6.52 13.75 31.07
N HIS A 22 -7.36 13.89 30.04
CA HIS A 22 -8.21 12.82 29.49
C HIS A 22 -7.73 12.32 28.12
N GLY A 23 -6.49 12.62 27.76
CA GLY A 23 -5.86 12.22 26.50
C GLY A 23 -6.27 13.07 25.31
N LEU A 24 -6.08 12.53 24.10
CA LEU A 24 -6.22 13.27 22.84
C LEU A 24 -7.70 13.37 22.41
N TYR A 25 -8.16 14.58 22.10
CA TYR A 25 -9.51 14.87 21.61
C TYR A 25 -9.52 15.79 20.39
N PRO A 26 -10.50 15.66 19.47
CA PRO A 26 -10.66 16.56 18.33
C PRO A 26 -11.54 17.77 18.67
N PHE A 27 -11.08 18.95 18.29
CA PHE A 27 -11.77 20.23 18.45
C PHE A 27 -11.92 20.92 17.09
N VAL A 28 -13.09 21.43 16.78
CA VAL A 28 -13.29 22.29 15.61
C VAL A 28 -12.79 23.70 15.94
N VAL A 29 -11.78 24.18 15.23
CA VAL A 29 -11.18 25.50 15.46
C VAL A 29 -11.27 26.31 14.17
N GLN A 30 -11.81 27.52 14.26
CA GLN A 30 -11.74 28.49 13.17
C GLN A 30 -10.32 29.05 13.10
N ILE A 31 -9.64 28.86 11.96
CA ILE A 31 -8.24 29.27 11.75
C ILE A 31 -8.10 30.49 10.85
N ARG A 32 -9.10 30.79 10.01
CA ARG A 32 -9.17 32.00 9.20
C ARG A 32 -10.57 32.60 9.23
N ASP A 33 -10.67 33.89 9.01
CA ASP A 33 -11.94 34.56 8.70
C ASP A 33 -12.43 34.09 7.30
N PRO A 34 -13.67 33.57 7.15
CA PRO A 34 -14.15 33.05 5.87
C PRO A 34 -14.35 34.09 4.76
N LYS A 35 -14.45 35.38 5.12
CA LYS A 35 -14.64 36.49 4.17
C LYS A 35 -13.30 37.04 3.68
N THR A 36 -12.30 37.11 4.57
CA THR A 36 -11.00 37.74 4.25
C THR A 36 -9.87 36.74 4.07
N LEU A 37 -10.05 35.49 4.52
CA LEU A 37 -9.02 34.44 4.61
C LEU A 37 -7.80 34.83 5.47
N LEU A 38 -7.88 35.93 6.20
CA LEU A 38 -6.84 36.30 7.17
C LEU A 38 -6.92 35.36 8.39
N PRO A 39 -5.77 35.01 8.99
CA PRO A 39 -5.75 34.20 10.22
C PRO A 39 -6.58 34.82 11.34
N MET A 40 -7.28 33.97 12.13
CA MET A 40 -7.98 34.42 13.33
C MET A 40 -7.00 34.92 14.41
N PRO A 41 -7.40 35.84 15.32
CA PRO A 41 -6.54 36.28 16.43
C PRO A 41 -5.97 35.12 17.24
N GLY A 42 -4.65 35.13 17.47
CA GLY A 42 -3.94 34.06 18.18
C GLY A 42 -3.66 32.82 17.33
N VAL A 43 -4.02 32.78 16.05
CA VAL A 43 -3.68 31.70 15.12
C VAL A 43 -2.57 32.16 14.18
N MET A 44 -1.45 31.42 14.15
CA MET A 44 -0.44 31.53 13.10
C MET A 44 -0.59 30.36 12.15
N VAL A 45 -0.81 30.60 10.86
CA VAL A 45 -0.99 29.55 9.86
C VAL A 45 -0.30 29.91 8.55
N GLY A 46 0.41 28.97 7.94
CA GLY A 46 1.17 29.18 6.71
C GLY A 46 1.46 27.87 5.97
N ASP A 47 2.11 27.99 4.82
CA ASP A 47 2.50 26.88 3.94
C ASP A 47 3.90 26.37 4.34
N ILE A 48 4.14 25.05 4.24
CA ILE A 48 5.42 24.44 4.63
C ILE A 48 6.48 24.45 3.52
N GLY A 49 6.11 24.88 2.31
CA GLY A 49 6.98 24.94 1.16
C GLY A 49 6.90 23.72 0.24
N ARG A 50 7.87 23.66 -0.67
CA ARG A 50 7.95 22.63 -1.72
C ARG A 50 8.20 21.25 -1.12
N LYS A 51 7.47 20.26 -1.64
CA LYS A 51 7.59 18.83 -1.30
C LYS A 51 8.19 18.06 -2.48
N LEU A 52 8.53 16.80 -2.25
CA LEU A 52 8.96 15.88 -3.30
C LEU A 52 7.85 15.73 -4.37
N GLY A 53 6.65 15.31 -3.95
CA GLY A 53 5.45 15.22 -4.78
C GLY A 53 4.24 15.94 -4.18
N GLN A 54 3.06 15.79 -4.80
CA GLN A 54 1.80 16.38 -4.32
C GLN A 54 1.86 17.91 -4.09
N ASN A 55 2.60 18.63 -4.93
CA ASN A 55 2.79 20.09 -4.79
C ASN A 55 1.51 20.91 -5.08
N GLY A 56 0.45 20.29 -5.62
CA GLY A 56 -0.89 20.89 -5.69
C GLY A 56 -1.62 20.95 -4.33
N LEU A 57 -1.13 20.23 -3.31
CA LEU A 57 -1.68 20.29 -1.96
C LEU A 57 -0.99 21.38 -1.13
N ASP A 58 -1.78 22.24 -0.52
CA ASP A 58 -1.32 23.35 0.33
C ASP A 58 -1.02 22.87 1.76
N ASN A 59 -0.15 21.87 1.95
CA ASN A 59 0.24 21.43 3.30
C ASN A 59 0.85 22.61 4.09
N GLY A 60 0.46 22.72 5.35
CA GLY A 60 0.76 23.90 6.15
C GLY A 60 1.06 23.59 7.61
N PHE A 61 1.50 24.63 8.32
CA PHE A 61 1.67 24.61 9.77
C PHE A 61 0.59 25.47 10.44
N ALA A 62 0.29 25.17 11.69
CA ALA A 62 -0.58 25.99 12.53
C ALA A 62 -0.04 26.06 13.97
N MET A 63 -0.05 27.25 14.55
CA MET A 63 0.25 27.47 15.97
C MET A 63 -0.86 28.29 16.62
N PHE A 64 -1.23 27.91 17.84
CA PHE A 64 -2.35 28.48 18.58
C PHE A 64 -1.86 29.13 19.86
N HIS A 65 -2.01 30.45 20.00
CA HIS A 65 -1.66 31.21 21.18
C HIS A 65 -2.92 31.58 21.97
N LYS A 66 -3.25 30.79 23.00
CA LYS A 66 -4.40 30.99 23.90
C LYS A 66 -5.73 31.20 23.16
N VAL A 67 -5.93 30.51 22.04
CA VAL A 67 -7.14 30.57 21.22
C VAL A 67 -8.32 29.98 22.02
N ARG A 68 -9.43 30.71 22.06
CA ARG A 68 -10.66 30.28 22.73
C ARG A 68 -11.65 29.76 21.71
N VAL A 69 -12.23 28.59 21.98
CA VAL A 69 -13.34 28.02 21.21
C VAL A 69 -14.50 27.65 22.13
N PRO A 70 -15.75 27.66 21.65
CA PRO A 70 -16.89 27.17 22.43
C PRO A 70 -16.71 25.71 22.85
N ARG A 71 -17.25 25.32 24.02
CA ARG A 71 -17.26 23.93 24.50
C ARG A 71 -17.84 22.96 23.46
N GLN A 72 -18.87 23.41 22.74
CA GLN A 72 -19.60 22.66 21.72
C GLN A 72 -18.74 22.30 20.50
N ASN A 73 -17.56 22.92 20.36
CA ASN A 73 -16.61 22.58 19.29
C ASN A 73 -15.84 21.28 19.58
N LEU A 74 -15.98 20.70 20.78
CA LEU A 74 -15.48 19.35 21.09
C LEU A 74 -16.30 18.31 20.31
N LEU A 75 -15.65 17.45 19.53
CA LEU A 75 -16.31 16.31 18.90
C LEU A 75 -16.53 15.20 19.94
N ASN A 76 -17.69 15.24 20.59
CA ASN A 76 -17.96 14.57 21.87
C ASN A 76 -18.52 13.13 21.77
N ARG A 77 -18.45 12.47 20.61
CA ARG A 77 -19.02 11.11 20.42
C ARG A 77 -18.43 10.04 21.35
N THR A 78 -17.16 10.19 21.74
CA THR A 78 -16.44 9.22 22.59
C THR A 78 -16.20 9.69 24.02
N GLY A 79 -16.46 10.97 24.30
CA GLY A 79 -16.49 11.55 25.64
C GLY A 79 -16.80 13.05 25.53
N ASP A 80 -17.43 13.59 26.56
CA ASP A 80 -17.94 14.96 26.60
C ASP A 80 -17.51 15.67 27.88
N ILE A 81 -17.66 16.99 27.89
CA ILE A 81 -17.47 17.86 29.05
C ILE A 81 -18.82 18.49 29.38
N THR A 82 -19.31 18.38 30.60
CA THR A 82 -20.56 19.05 31.01
C THR A 82 -20.37 20.58 31.09
N PRO A 83 -21.44 21.40 31.11
CA PRO A 83 -21.33 22.84 31.31
C PRO A 83 -20.57 23.24 32.60
N GLU A 84 -20.60 22.40 33.62
CA GLU A 84 -19.91 22.56 34.90
C GLU A 84 -18.43 22.16 34.83
N GLY A 85 -17.97 21.60 33.70
CA GLY A 85 -16.58 21.21 33.47
C GLY A 85 -16.24 19.77 33.85
N ALA A 86 -17.23 18.92 34.14
CA ALA A 86 -17.00 17.52 34.46
C ALA A 86 -16.83 16.68 33.18
N TYR A 87 -15.86 15.76 33.18
CA TYR A 87 -15.68 14.82 32.07
C TYR A 87 -16.61 13.61 32.20
N VAL A 88 -17.26 13.25 31.09
CA VAL A 88 -18.15 12.09 31.01
C VAL A 88 -17.82 11.25 29.78
N THR A 89 -17.79 9.93 29.95
CA THR A 89 -17.63 9.00 28.83
C THR A 89 -18.43 7.73 29.07
N ARG A 90 -18.87 7.12 27.98
CA ARG A 90 -19.55 5.81 27.99
C ARG A 90 -18.57 4.62 28.03
N PHE A 91 -17.28 4.88 27.80
CA PHE A 91 -16.26 3.85 27.80
C PHE A 91 -15.72 3.66 29.21
N LYS A 92 -15.68 2.41 29.69
CA LYS A 92 -15.09 2.07 30.98
C LYS A 92 -13.55 2.01 30.94
N ASP A 93 -13.00 1.76 29.75
CA ASP A 93 -11.56 1.60 29.51
C ASP A 93 -11.07 2.62 28.49
N ASP A 94 -10.00 3.33 28.84
CA ASP A 94 -9.36 4.33 27.99
C ASP A 94 -8.79 3.74 26.69
N ARG A 95 -8.32 2.48 26.72
CA ARG A 95 -7.80 1.83 25.49
C ARG A 95 -8.90 1.56 24.49
N GLN A 96 -10.07 1.08 24.95
CA GLN A 96 -11.25 0.92 24.10
C GLN A 96 -11.73 2.26 23.52
N ARG A 97 -11.74 3.32 24.32
CA ARG A 97 -12.10 4.68 23.87
C ARG A 97 -11.16 5.20 22.80
N PHE A 98 -9.85 5.03 23.01
CA PHE A 98 -8.83 5.42 22.05
C PHE A 98 -8.98 4.62 20.74
N GLY A 99 -9.15 3.30 20.82
CA GLY A 99 -9.41 2.45 19.65
C GLY A 99 -10.66 2.85 18.86
N ALA A 100 -11.76 3.19 19.55
CA ALA A 100 -13.00 3.66 18.91
C ALA A 100 -12.84 5.03 18.22
N SER A 101 -11.92 5.86 18.70
CA SER A 101 -11.58 7.15 18.08
C SER A 101 -10.67 6.99 16.86
N LEU A 102 -9.81 5.97 16.86
CA LEU A 102 -8.95 5.59 15.74
C LEU A 102 -9.65 4.80 14.62
N GLY A 103 -10.87 4.30 14.85
CA GLY A 103 -11.64 3.54 13.84
C GLY A 103 -11.88 4.31 12.52
N SER A 104 -11.84 5.65 12.56
CA SER A 104 -11.87 6.51 11.37
C SER A 104 -10.66 6.32 10.46
N LEU A 105 -9.47 6.05 11.02
CA LEU A 105 -8.22 5.89 10.27
C LEU A 105 -8.23 4.64 9.38
N SER A 106 -9.01 3.61 9.73
CA SER A 106 -9.19 2.45 8.87
C SER A 106 -9.76 2.84 7.50
N THR A 107 -10.65 3.84 7.44
CA THR A 107 -11.20 4.35 6.17
C THR A 107 -10.11 5.00 5.32
N GLY A 108 -9.32 5.89 5.91
CA GLY A 108 -8.19 6.55 5.22
C GLY A 108 -7.19 5.54 4.66
N ARG A 109 -6.85 4.50 5.45
CA ARG A 109 -5.94 3.43 5.01
C ARG A 109 -6.50 2.60 3.85
N VAL A 110 -7.78 2.26 3.86
CA VAL A 110 -8.43 1.56 2.74
C VAL A 110 -8.40 2.41 1.46
N CYS A 111 -8.63 3.72 1.56
CA CYS A 111 -8.48 4.63 0.43
C CYS A 111 -7.04 4.65 -0.10
N ILE A 112 -6.04 4.69 0.78
CA ILE A 112 -4.62 4.67 0.39
C ILE A 112 -4.23 3.37 -0.31
N VAL A 113 -4.81 2.22 0.08
CA VAL A 113 -4.63 0.97 -0.67
C VAL A 113 -5.07 1.17 -2.12
N GLY A 114 -6.26 1.71 -2.35
CA GLY A 114 -6.78 1.99 -3.70
C GLY A 114 -5.93 3.00 -4.48
N MET A 115 -5.45 4.06 -3.82
CA MET A 115 -4.56 5.07 -4.43
C MET A 115 -3.23 4.43 -4.86
N SER A 116 -2.61 3.64 -3.99
CA SER A 116 -1.35 2.95 -4.27
C SER A 116 -1.49 1.99 -5.45
N VAL A 117 -2.59 1.22 -5.47
CA VAL A 117 -2.90 0.31 -6.59
C VAL A 117 -3.13 1.08 -7.89
N THR A 118 -3.80 2.24 -7.84
CA THR A 118 -4.00 3.09 -9.01
C THR A 118 -2.66 3.59 -9.57
N ASN A 119 -1.74 4.05 -8.72
CA ASN A 119 -0.40 4.47 -9.15
C ASN A 119 0.39 3.31 -9.78
N LEU A 120 0.30 2.10 -9.21
CA LEU A 120 0.90 0.90 -9.78
C LEU A 120 0.33 0.58 -11.17
N LYS A 121 -1.00 0.63 -11.33
CA LYS A 121 -1.67 0.40 -12.62
C LYS A 121 -1.17 1.36 -13.68
N LEU A 122 -1.10 2.65 -13.39
CA LEU A 122 -0.62 3.66 -14.34
C LEU A 122 0.82 3.37 -14.78
N ALA A 123 1.72 3.08 -13.84
CA ALA A 123 3.11 2.79 -14.17
C ALA A 123 3.27 1.51 -15.00
N VAL A 124 2.55 0.44 -14.64
CA VAL A 124 2.59 -0.84 -15.37
C VAL A 124 2.00 -0.69 -16.78
N CYS A 125 0.93 0.10 -16.96
CA CYS A 125 0.37 0.41 -18.28
C CYS A 125 1.40 1.10 -19.17
N ILE A 126 2.08 2.12 -18.66
CA ILE A 126 3.13 2.85 -19.38
C ILE A 126 4.25 1.88 -19.77
N ALA A 127 4.78 1.13 -18.81
CA ALA A 127 5.94 0.28 -19.03
C ALA A 127 5.67 -0.90 -19.96
N LEU A 128 4.50 -1.53 -19.89
CA LEU A 128 4.18 -2.67 -20.77
C LEU A 128 3.86 -2.23 -22.19
N ARG A 129 3.14 -1.12 -22.40
CA ARG A 129 2.93 -0.56 -23.75
C ARG A 129 4.26 -0.09 -24.37
N PHE A 130 5.11 0.57 -23.58
CA PHE A 130 6.48 0.88 -23.99
C PHE A 130 7.26 -0.39 -24.37
N SER A 131 7.19 -1.43 -23.53
CA SER A 131 7.98 -2.66 -23.74
C SER A 131 7.54 -3.45 -24.97
N ALA A 132 6.25 -3.39 -25.32
CA ALA A 132 5.70 -4.03 -26.51
C ALA A 132 6.11 -3.33 -27.82
N THR A 133 6.47 -2.04 -27.76
CA THR A 133 6.76 -1.22 -28.94
C THR A 133 8.25 -0.88 -29.08
N ARG A 134 8.97 -0.77 -27.96
CA ARG A 134 10.42 -0.53 -27.98
C ARG A 134 11.15 -1.77 -28.45
N ARG A 135 11.88 -1.65 -29.55
CA ARG A 135 12.84 -2.64 -30.04
C ARG A 135 14.27 -2.25 -29.65
N GLN A 136 15.08 -3.21 -29.24
CA GLN A 136 16.49 -3.01 -28.91
C GLN A 136 17.20 -4.36 -28.87
N PHE A 137 18.24 -4.54 -29.68
CA PHE A 137 18.91 -5.83 -29.87
C PHE A 137 17.97 -6.92 -30.40
N GLY A 138 18.52 -8.10 -30.67
CA GLY A 138 17.78 -9.23 -31.22
C GLY A 138 18.72 -10.36 -31.63
N PRO A 139 18.20 -11.41 -32.29
CA PRO A 139 19.01 -12.42 -32.96
C PRO A 139 20.01 -11.77 -33.93
N THR A 140 21.23 -12.31 -34.02
CA THR A 140 22.33 -11.72 -34.80
C THR A 140 21.96 -11.40 -36.26
N ASP A 141 21.18 -12.27 -36.88
CA ASP A 141 20.78 -12.17 -38.29
C ASP A 141 19.31 -11.72 -38.45
N GLY A 142 18.68 -11.19 -37.40
CA GLY A 142 17.29 -10.77 -37.37
C GLY A 142 17.10 -9.27 -37.15
N GLU A 143 15.87 -8.80 -37.34
CA GLU A 143 15.48 -7.47 -36.86
C GLU A 143 15.53 -7.41 -35.33
N GLU A 144 15.69 -6.21 -34.80
CA GLU A 144 15.49 -6.00 -33.38
C GLU A 144 14.07 -6.41 -32.96
N ILE A 145 13.96 -7.08 -31.81
CA ILE A 145 12.69 -7.56 -31.27
C ILE A 145 12.19 -6.64 -30.16
N PRO A 146 10.87 -6.60 -29.90
CA PRO A 146 10.34 -5.84 -28.76
C PRO A 146 10.99 -6.27 -27.45
N VAL A 147 11.30 -5.31 -26.57
CA VAL A 147 11.95 -5.62 -25.29
C VAL A 147 11.06 -6.50 -24.39
N LEU A 148 9.74 -6.51 -24.61
CA LEU A 148 8.81 -7.45 -23.95
C LEU A 148 9.06 -8.93 -24.30
N GLU A 149 9.73 -9.24 -25.42
CA GLU A 149 10.07 -10.61 -25.80
C GLU A 149 11.18 -11.23 -24.92
N TYR A 150 11.94 -10.40 -24.20
CA TYR A 150 13.01 -10.88 -23.32
C TYR A 150 12.45 -11.36 -21.99
N GLN A 151 12.80 -12.59 -21.60
CA GLN A 151 12.42 -13.20 -20.32
C GLN A 151 12.74 -12.29 -19.12
N LEU A 152 13.86 -11.57 -19.15
CA LEU A 152 14.22 -10.64 -18.09
C LEU A 152 13.21 -9.48 -18.00
N GLN A 153 12.81 -8.87 -19.12
CA GLN A 153 11.82 -7.79 -19.12
C GLN A 153 10.45 -8.29 -18.63
N GLN A 154 10.06 -9.50 -19.03
CA GLN A 154 8.84 -10.16 -18.57
C GLN A 154 8.86 -10.39 -17.05
N TRP A 155 9.94 -10.99 -16.53
CA TRP A 155 10.12 -11.23 -15.10
C TRP A 155 10.15 -9.93 -14.28
N ARG A 156 10.67 -8.83 -14.84
CA ARG A 156 10.66 -7.52 -14.19
C ARG A 156 9.26 -6.91 -14.09
N LEU A 157 8.42 -7.05 -15.13
CA LEU A 157 7.15 -6.29 -15.24
C LEU A 157 5.89 -7.11 -14.99
N LEU A 158 5.81 -8.35 -15.48
CA LEU A 158 4.58 -9.16 -15.40
C LEU A 158 4.19 -9.54 -13.97
N PRO A 159 5.12 -9.74 -13.01
CA PRO A 159 4.71 -9.90 -11.62
C PRO A 159 4.04 -8.66 -11.03
N TYR A 160 4.43 -7.45 -11.45
CA TYR A 160 3.74 -6.23 -11.04
C TYR A 160 2.38 -6.05 -11.74
N LEU A 161 2.22 -6.55 -12.96
CA LEU A 161 0.91 -6.69 -13.60
C LEU A 161 0.00 -7.61 -12.79
N ALA A 162 0.50 -8.80 -12.42
CA ALA A 162 -0.23 -9.73 -11.56
C ALA A 162 -0.60 -9.11 -10.20
N ALA A 163 0.34 -8.38 -9.58
CA ALA A 163 0.10 -7.64 -8.34
C ALA A 163 -0.96 -6.54 -8.52
N ALA A 164 -0.97 -5.81 -9.64
CA ALA A 164 -1.97 -4.78 -9.92
C ALA A 164 -3.39 -5.37 -9.96
N TYR A 165 -3.58 -6.55 -10.54
CA TYR A 165 -4.89 -7.24 -10.54
C TYR A 165 -5.28 -7.78 -9.17
N ALA A 166 -4.36 -8.49 -8.49
CA ALA A 166 -4.63 -9.09 -7.19
C ALA A 166 -4.94 -8.03 -6.13
N LEU A 167 -4.13 -6.97 -6.07
CA LEU A 167 -4.32 -5.87 -5.12
C LEU A 167 -5.52 -4.99 -5.46
N ASP A 168 -5.90 -4.84 -6.73
CA ASP A 168 -7.14 -4.14 -7.11
C ASP A 168 -8.38 -4.89 -6.63
N HIS A 169 -8.40 -6.21 -6.84
CA HIS A 169 -9.48 -7.05 -6.33
C HIS A 169 -9.55 -6.99 -4.80
N PHE A 170 -8.41 -7.08 -4.12
CA PHE A 170 -8.33 -6.90 -2.66
C PHE A 170 -8.82 -5.51 -2.23
N SER A 171 -8.37 -4.44 -2.88
CA SER A 171 -8.76 -3.07 -2.54
C SER A 171 -10.27 -2.86 -2.66
N LYS A 172 -10.87 -3.35 -3.75
CA LYS A 172 -12.32 -3.24 -4.00
C LYS A 172 -13.12 -4.06 -3.01
N SER A 173 -12.72 -5.31 -2.75
CA SER A 173 -13.41 -6.17 -1.77
C SER A 173 -13.31 -5.60 -0.35
N LEU A 174 -12.13 -5.13 0.08
CA LEU A 174 -11.94 -4.50 1.39
C LEU A 174 -12.75 -3.20 1.53
N PHE A 175 -12.89 -2.42 0.45
CA PHE A 175 -13.77 -1.26 0.44
C PHE A 175 -15.23 -1.63 0.65
N LEU A 176 -15.71 -2.71 0.02
CA LEU A 176 -17.08 -3.20 0.24
C LEU A 176 -17.28 -3.71 1.68
N ASP A 177 -16.29 -4.40 2.26
CA ASP A 177 -16.33 -4.81 3.67
C ASP A 177 -16.43 -3.58 4.60
N LEU A 178 -15.69 -2.52 4.29
CA LEU A 178 -15.75 -1.25 5.03
C LEU A 178 -17.12 -0.57 4.91
N VAL A 179 -17.72 -0.56 3.72
CA VAL A 179 -19.08 -0.04 3.51
C VAL A 179 -20.09 -0.83 4.34
N GLN A 180 -19.98 -2.16 4.38
CA GLN A 180 -20.82 -3.01 5.23
C GLN A 180 -20.66 -2.66 6.72
N LEU A 181 -19.43 -2.48 7.19
CA LEU A 181 -19.17 -2.04 8.56
C LEU A 181 -19.83 -0.68 8.85
N GLN A 182 -19.67 0.29 7.95
CA GLN A 182 -20.23 1.64 8.11
C GLN A 182 -21.77 1.61 8.14
N GLN A 183 -22.40 0.81 7.28
CA GLN A 183 -23.86 0.63 7.27
C GLN A 183 -24.37 0.06 8.60
N GLY A 184 -23.72 -0.98 9.15
CA GLY A 184 -24.11 -1.54 10.44
C GLY A 184 -23.93 -0.54 11.59
N LEU A 185 -22.86 0.27 11.57
CA LEU A 185 -22.65 1.33 12.58
C LEU A 185 -23.69 2.45 12.49
N LEU A 186 -24.12 2.82 11.28
CA LEU A 186 -25.20 3.80 11.08
C LEU A 186 -26.55 3.27 11.56
N GLY A 187 -26.77 1.95 11.46
CA GLY A 187 -27.94 1.26 12.01
C GLY A 187 -27.89 0.97 13.52
N ASP A 188 -26.89 1.51 14.24
CA ASP A 188 -26.61 1.26 15.66
C ASP A 188 -26.45 -0.24 16.00
N ASP A 189 -25.96 -1.06 15.05
CA ASP A 189 -25.60 -2.46 15.32
C ASP A 189 -24.37 -2.51 16.23
N ARG A 190 -24.58 -3.01 17.45
CA ARG A 190 -23.55 -3.19 18.48
C ARG A 190 -23.26 -4.66 18.78
N SER A 191 -23.60 -5.56 17.85
CA SER A 191 -23.36 -6.99 18.00
C SER A 191 -21.87 -7.32 18.12
N ALA A 192 -21.56 -8.44 18.78
CA ALA A 192 -20.18 -8.94 18.88
C ALA A 192 -19.57 -9.20 17.49
N ARG A 193 -20.40 -9.63 16.53
CA ARG A 193 -20.01 -9.81 15.11
C ARG A 193 -19.58 -8.49 14.49
N GLN A 194 -20.34 -7.41 14.69
CA GLN A 194 -20.00 -6.10 14.16
C GLN A 194 -18.71 -5.53 14.78
N ALA A 195 -18.50 -5.76 16.07
CA ALA A 195 -17.27 -5.37 16.75
C ALA A 195 -16.05 -6.15 16.22
N GLU A 196 -16.18 -7.46 15.98
CA GLU A 196 -15.11 -8.27 15.39
C GLU A 196 -14.85 -7.88 13.92
N LEU A 197 -15.89 -7.60 13.13
CA LEU A 197 -15.76 -7.12 11.75
C LEU A 197 -14.92 -5.84 11.71
N GLY A 198 -15.16 -4.91 12.65
CA GLY A 198 -14.36 -3.70 12.78
C GLY A 198 -12.89 -3.96 13.12
N ARG A 199 -12.61 -4.93 14.01
CA ARG A 199 -11.23 -5.33 14.36
C ARG A 199 -10.53 -6.00 13.17
N GLU A 200 -11.22 -6.88 12.47
CA GLU A 200 -10.70 -7.60 11.31
C GLU A 200 -10.39 -6.62 10.16
N ILE A 201 -11.32 -5.74 9.80
CA ILE A 201 -11.09 -4.69 8.78
C ILE A 201 -9.92 -3.78 9.18
N HIS A 202 -9.83 -3.41 10.46
CA HIS A 202 -8.70 -2.62 10.94
C HIS A 202 -7.37 -3.35 10.79
N ALA A 203 -7.30 -4.64 11.13
CA ALA A 203 -6.10 -5.45 10.92
C ALA A 203 -5.73 -5.57 9.43
N LEU A 204 -6.71 -5.81 8.56
CA LEU A 204 -6.51 -5.89 7.12
C LEU A 204 -6.06 -4.55 6.52
N ALA A 205 -6.67 -3.43 6.90
CA ALA A 205 -6.29 -2.11 6.43
C ALA A 205 -4.88 -1.68 6.90
N SER A 206 -4.51 -2.06 8.13
CA SER A 206 -3.24 -1.68 8.75
C SER A 206 -2.03 -2.41 8.16
N ALA A 207 -2.19 -3.65 7.68
CA ALA A 207 -1.18 -4.27 6.83
C ALA A 207 -1.37 -3.90 5.36
N GLY A 208 -2.63 -3.68 4.94
CA GLY A 208 -3.08 -3.41 3.56
C GLY A 208 -2.32 -2.27 2.93
N LYS A 209 -2.34 -1.16 3.66
CA LYS A 209 -1.68 0.09 3.27
C LYS A 209 -0.17 -0.09 3.10
N PRO A 210 0.59 -0.66 4.06
CA PRO A 210 2.00 -1.01 3.85
C PRO A 210 2.27 -1.87 2.62
N LEU A 211 1.55 -2.98 2.44
CA LEU A 211 1.79 -3.90 1.32
C LEU A 211 1.53 -3.22 -0.03
N ALA A 212 0.41 -2.53 -0.17
CA ALA A 212 0.04 -1.87 -1.43
C ALA A 212 0.99 -0.71 -1.76
N SER A 213 1.29 0.16 -0.78
CA SER A 213 2.16 1.33 -1.00
C SER A 213 3.61 0.94 -1.30
N TRP A 214 4.18 -0.06 -0.61
CA TRP A 214 5.52 -0.57 -0.93
C TRP A 214 5.57 -1.35 -2.23
N THR A 215 4.51 -2.08 -2.59
CA THR A 215 4.44 -2.76 -3.89
C THR A 215 4.35 -1.74 -5.02
N ALA A 216 3.53 -0.69 -4.87
CA ALA A 216 3.46 0.41 -5.82
C ALA A 216 4.80 1.14 -5.94
N GLN A 217 5.45 1.47 -4.81
CA GLN A 217 6.74 2.16 -4.81
C GLN A 217 7.80 1.39 -5.61
N ARG A 218 7.94 0.08 -5.33
CA ARG A 218 8.90 -0.79 -6.04
C ARG A 218 8.50 -0.99 -7.51
N GLY A 219 7.21 -1.22 -7.78
CA GLY A 219 6.70 -1.42 -9.14
C GLY A 219 6.86 -0.19 -10.03
N ILE A 220 6.59 1.00 -9.52
CA ILE A 220 6.80 2.26 -10.26
C ILE A 220 8.29 2.46 -10.56
N GLN A 221 9.15 2.20 -9.58
CA GLN A 221 10.60 2.32 -9.75
C GLN A 221 11.12 1.31 -10.79
N GLU A 222 10.60 0.09 -10.78
CA GLU A 222 10.91 -0.95 -11.79
C GLU A 222 10.42 -0.55 -13.18
N CYS A 223 9.18 -0.06 -13.30
CA CYS A 223 8.60 0.42 -14.55
C CYS A 223 9.44 1.56 -15.16
N ARG A 224 9.91 2.49 -14.33
CA ARG A 224 10.81 3.58 -14.75
C ARG A 224 12.11 3.05 -15.34
N GLU A 225 12.75 2.09 -14.68
CA GLU A 225 14.00 1.51 -15.14
C GLU A 225 13.82 0.61 -16.37
N ALA A 226 12.70 -0.11 -16.44
CA ALA A 226 12.32 -0.93 -17.59
C ALA A 226 12.04 -0.08 -18.85
N CYS A 227 11.72 1.21 -18.69
CA CYS A 227 11.59 2.18 -19.78
C CYS A 227 12.92 2.83 -20.21
N GLY A 228 14.05 2.40 -19.64
CA GLY A 228 15.39 2.92 -19.97
C GLY A 228 15.51 4.43 -19.79
N GLY A 229 16.26 5.08 -20.68
CA GLY A 229 16.45 6.54 -20.64
C GLY A 229 15.15 7.33 -20.82
N HIS A 230 14.18 6.81 -21.59
CA HIS A 230 12.88 7.46 -21.76
C HIS A 230 12.10 7.52 -20.45
N GLY A 231 12.23 6.50 -19.58
CA GLY A 231 11.62 6.50 -18.26
C GLY A 231 12.12 7.61 -17.33
N TYR A 232 13.25 8.26 -17.63
CA TYR A 232 13.78 9.38 -16.85
C TYR A 232 13.21 10.75 -17.27
N LEU A 233 12.56 10.84 -18.44
CA LEU A 233 11.96 12.09 -18.91
C LEU A 233 10.67 12.37 -18.15
N ALA A 234 10.56 13.56 -17.54
CA ALA A 234 9.40 13.98 -16.77
C ALA A 234 8.08 13.88 -17.57
N VAL A 235 8.13 14.14 -18.89
CA VAL A 235 6.98 14.03 -19.80
C VAL A 235 6.33 12.64 -19.81
N ASN A 236 7.06 11.59 -19.39
CA ASN A 236 6.54 10.23 -19.33
C ASN A 236 5.93 9.86 -17.97
N ARG A 237 5.89 10.81 -17.02
CA ARG A 237 5.15 10.78 -15.75
C ARG A 237 5.51 9.70 -14.72
N LEU A 238 6.40 8.76 -15.06
CA LEU A 238 6.87 7.74 -14.11
C LEU A 238 7.58 8.33 -12.88
N GLY A 239 8.26 9.47 -13.05
CA GLY A 239 8.84 10.23 -11.93
C GLY A 239 7.77 10.82 -11.00
N ASP A 240 6.77 11.50 -11.57
CA ASP A 240 5.67 12.09 -10.81
C ASP A 240 4.84 11.02 -10.08
N LEU A 241 4.57 9.88 -10.73
CA LEU A 241 3.87 8.74 -10.09
C LEU A 241 4.62 8.21 -8.87
N ARG A 242 5.95 8.18 -8.92
CA ARG A 242 6.78 7.77 -7.78
C ARG A 242 6.67 8.80 -6.65
N ASP A 243 6.87 10.06 -6.98
CA ASP A 243 6.86 11.16 -6.02
C ASP A 243 5.46 11.33 -5.37
N ASP A 244 4.38 11.02 -6.09
CA ASP A 244 3.01 11.00 -5.58
C ASP A 244 2.70 9.77 -4.73
N ASN A 245 3.37 8.63 -4.98
CA ASN A 245 3.20 7.42 -4.19
C ASN A 245 3.99 7.44 -2.87
N ASP A 246 5.18 8.05 -2.82
CA ASP A 246 6.05 8.01 -1.64
C ASP A 246 5.38 8.46 -0.32
N PRO A 247 4.51 9.49 -0.30
CA PRO A 247 3.74 9.85 0.90
C PRO A 247 2.80 8.74 1.38
N ASN A 248 2.30 7.85 0.50
CA ASN A 248 1.49 6.69 0.87
C ASN A 248 2.24 5.73 1.79
N CYS A 249 3.58 5.74 1.79
CA CYS A 249 4.36 4.92 2.71
C CYS A 249 4.42 5.50 4.14
N THR A 250 4.00 6.76 4.34
CA THR A 250 4.26 7.51 5.59
C THR A 250 2.98 8.03 6.26
N TYR A 251 2.11 8.73 5.54
CA TYR A 251 0.91 9.31 6.17
C TYR A 251 -0.12 8.26 6.59
N GLU A 252 -1.11 8.65 7.39
CA GLU A 252 -2.13 7.73 7.96
C GLU A 252 -1.53 6.54 8.75
N GLY A 253 -0.27 6.72 9.21
CA GLY A 253 0.53 5.79 9.99
C GLY A 253 1.73 5.26 9.20
N ASP A 254 2.93 5.37 9.77
CA ASP A 254 4.15 4.79 9.18
C ASP A 254 3.96 3.30 8.86
N ASN A 255 4.45 2.87 7.68
CA ASN A 255 4.23 1.51 7.23
C ASN A 255 4.76 0.43 8.18
N ASN A 256 5.93 0.64 8.82
CA ASN A 256 6.49 -0.34 9.75
C ASN A 256 5.75 -0.34 11.09
N VAL A 257 5.32 0.83 11.56
CA VAL A 257 4.55 0.97 12.81
C VAL A 257 3.16 0.35 12.67
N LEU A 258 2.51 0.43 11.50
CA LEU A 258 1.16 -0.10 11.32
C LEU A 258 1.06 -1.62 11.40
N LEU A 259 2.10 -2.33 10.95
CA LEU A 259 2.11 -3.81 10.93
C LEU A 259 1.91 -4.42 12.31
N GLN A 260 2.30 -3.71 13.37
CA GLN A 260 2.09 -4.16 14.74
C GLN A 260 0.60 -4.33 15.09
N GLN A 261 -0.30 -3.56 14.46
CA GLN A 261 -1.75 -3.63 14.71
C GLN A 261 -2.30 -4.96 14.21
N THR A 262 -1.88 -5.38 13.02
CA THR A 262 -2.24 -6.66 12.42
C THR A 262 -1.62 -7.84 13.17
N SER A 263 -0.33 -7.76 13.54
CA SER A 263 0.30 -8.85 14.30
C SER A 263 -0.31 -9.02 15.69
N ASN A 264 -0.67 -7.92 16.36
CA ASN A 264 -1.33 -7.98 17.66
C ASN A 264 -2.74 -8.58 17.56
N TYR A 265 -3.47 -8.27 16.48
CA TYR A 265 -4.74 -8.93 16.17
C TYR A 265 -4.55 -10.46 16.10
N LEU A 266 -3.60 -10.92 15.28
CA LEU A 266 -3.33 -12.35 15.09
C LEU A 266 -2.86 -13.06 16.38
N LEU A 267 -1.96 -12.43 17.15
CA LEU A 267 -1.50 -12.98 18.43
C LEU A 267 -2.61 -13.05 19.48
N GLY A 268 -3.56 -12.10 19.44
CA GLY A 268 -4.73 -12.09 20.31
C GLY A 268 -5.64 -13.31 20.10
N LEU A 269 -5.72 -13.83 18.88
CA LEU A 269 -6.54 -15.01 18.55
C LEU A 269 -6.04 -16.27 19.25
N LEU A 270 -4.72 -16.44 19.40
CA LEU A 270 -4.13 -17.61 20.06
C LEU A 270 -4.40 -17.68 21.57
N GLY A 271 -4.70 -16.54 22.21
CA GLY A 271 -5.11 -16.51 23.63
C GLY A 271 -6.49 -17.12 23.87
N LEU A 272 -7.33 -17.21 22.83
CA LEU A 272 -8.68 -17.76 22.89
C LEU A 272 -8.71 -19.28 22.63
N GLY A 273 -7.68 -19.82 21.97
CA GLY A 273 -7.53 -21.25 21.65
C GLY A 273 -6.98 -22.13 22.78
N GLY A 274 -7.22 -21.75 24.05
CA GLY A 274 -6.88 -22.59 25.21
C GLY A 274 -7.72 -23.88 25.28
N PRO A 275 -7.43 -24.79 26.23
CA PRO A 275 -8.18 -26.04 26.42
C PRO A 275 -9.61 -25.72 26.84
N GLY A 276 -10.49 -25.48 25.85
CA GLY A 276 -11.82 -24.91 26.01
C GLY A 276 -12.56 -24.57 24.70
N GLY A 277 -11.91 -24.59 23.54
CA GLY A 277 -12.60 -24.78 22.25
C GLY A 277 -13.29 -23.56 21.62
N ALA A 278 -12.71 -22.36 21.68
CA ALA A 278 -13.14 -21.30 20.78
C ALA A 278 -12.64 -21.60 19.35
N ARG A 279 -13.56 -21.67 18.38
CA ARG A 279 -13.23 -21.76 16.95
C ARG A 279 -12.55 -20.48 16.48
N PHE A 280 -11.51 -20.59 15.67
CA PHE A 280 -10.92 -19.53 14.86
C PHE A 280 -11.92 -19.15 13.76
N GLU A 281 -12.96 -18.41 14.12
CA GLU A 281 -13.97 -17.90 13.19
C GLU A 281 -13.95 -16.37 13.18
N SER A 282 -13.91 -15.81 11.97
CA SER A 282 -13.91 -14.36 11.73
C SER A 282 -15.01 -13.98 10.73
N PRO A 283 -15.64 -12.80 10.83
CA PRO A 283 -16.71 -12.36 9.94
C PRO A 283 -16.34 -12.42 8.44
N LEU A 284 -15.11 -12.06 8.08
CA LEU A 284 -14.61 -12.10 6.70
C LEU A 284 -13.85 -13.40 6.38
N LYS A 285 -13.81 -14.34 7.33
CA LYS A 285 -13.16 -15.66 7.23
C LYS A 285 -11.65 -15.60 6.98
N SER A 286 -11.00 -14.45 7.21
CA SER A 286 -9.58 -14.25 6.89
C SER A 286 -8.67 -15.18 7.69
N VAL A 287 -9.08 -15.56 8.90
CA VAL A 287 -8.31 -16.41 9.83
C VAL A 287 -8.88 -17.82 10.00
N ASN A 288 -9.92 -18.20 9.26
CA ASN A 288 -10.60 -19.49 9.45
C ASN A 288 -9.72 -20.72 9.21
N PHE A 289 -8.69 -20.59 8.36
CA PHE A 289 -7.71 -21.65 8.12
C PHE A 289 -6.92 -22.05 9.38
N LEU A 290 -6.87 -21.20 10.41
CA LEU A 290 -6.22 -21.50 11.68
C LEU A 290 -6.92 -22.63 12.46
N GLU A 291 -8.16 -23.00 12.11
CA GLU A 291 -8.79 -24.24 12.61
C GLU A 291 -7.94 -25.49 12.32
N ALA A 292 -7.25 -25.50 11.18
CA ALA A 292 -6.37 -26.59 10.76
C ALA A 292 -4.90 -26.39 11.20
N TYR A 293 -4.61 -25.45 12.11
CA TYR A 293 -3.25 -25.02 12.46
C TYR A 293 -2.25 -26.17 12.72
N PRO A 294 -2.56 -27.21 13.53
CA PRO A 294 -1.62 -28.32 13.75
C PRO A 294 -1.43 -29.23 12.53
N ALA A 295 -2.44 -29.33 11.66
CA ALA A 295 -2.35 -30.09 10.41
C ALA A 295 -1.53 -29.32 9.37
N ILE A 296 -1.77 -28.02 9.24
CA ILE A 296 -1.04 -27.12 8.34
C ILE A 296 0.45 -27.18 8.63
N LEU A 297 0.89 -27.02 9.89
CA LEU A 297 2.32 -27.03 10.24
C LEU A 297 3.04 -28.36 9.91
N ARG A 298 2.31 -29.46 9.75
CA ARG A 298 2.86 -30.76 9.35
C ARG A 298 3.04 -30.90 7.84
N GLN A 299 2.42 -30.04 7.03
CA GLN A 299 2.54 -30.07 5.58
C GLN A 299 3.97 -29.70 5.13
N ARG A 300 4.32 -30.16 3.94
CA ARG A 300 5.58 -29.91 3.25
C ARG A 300 5.29 -29.56 1.80
N PHE A 301 6.27 -28.99 1.11
CA PHE A 301 6.18 -28.74 -0.32
C PHE A 301 6.30 -30.07 -1.08
N GLU A 302 5.19 -30.61 -1.57
CA GLU A 302 5.12 -31.93 -2.22
C GLU A 302 4.69 -31.87 -3.70
N VAL A 303 4.91 -30.74 -4.37
CA VAL A 303 4.50 -30.54 -5.77
C VAL A 303 5.25 -31.49 -6.72
N ALA A 304 4.49 -32.27 -7.50
CA ALA A 304 5.01 -33.36 -8.33
C ALA A 304 5.78 -32.86 -9.56
N GLY A 305 5.37 -31.75 -10.16
CA GLY A 305 6.06 -31.16 -11.31
C GLY A 305 5.75 -29.69 -11.54
N LEU A 306 6.35 -29.13 -12.60
CA LEU A 306 6.20 -27.72 -12.98
C LEU A 306 4.74 -27.32 -13.23
N GLN A 307 3.98 -28.18 -13.93
CA GLN A 307 2.60 -27.88 -14.33
C GLN A 307 1.67 -27.69 -13.12
N ASP A 308 1.81 -28.52 -12.09
CA ASP A 308 1.05 -28.37 -10.85
C ASP A 308 1.41 -27.08 -10.11
N CYS A 309 2.67 -26.65 -10.24
CA CYS A 309 3.15 -25.42 -9.61
C CYS A 309 2.56 -24.15 -10.25
N LEU A 310 1.99 -24.24 -11.47
CA LEU A 310 1.33 -23.12 -12.14
C LEU A 310 -0.07 -22.82 -11.57
N ASP A 311 -0.56 -23.61 -10.61
CA ASP A 311 -1.83 -23.34 -9.92
C ASP A 311 -1.59 -22.48 -8.66
N SER A 312 -2.33 -21.38 -8.56
CA SER A 312 -2.42 -20.51 -7.37
C SER A 312 -2.78 -21.22 -6.04
N ALA A 313 -3.34 -22.44 -6.08
CA ALA A 313 -3.55 -23.26 -4.88
C ALA A 313 -2.23 -23.66 -4.21
N VAL A 314 -1.14 -23.81 -4.98
CA VAL A 314 0.20 -24.14 -4.46
C VAL A 314 0.76 -23.03 -3.56
N PRO A 315 0.92 -21.77 -4.04
CA PRO A 315 1.36 -20.69 -3.17
C PRO A 315 0.36 -20.40 -2.04
N LEU A 316 -0.95 -20.65 -2.23
CA LEU A 316 -1.95 -20.48 -1.17
C LEU A 316 -1.67 -21.41 0.03
N ALA A 317 -1.44 -22.70 -0.22
CA ALA A 317 -1.09 -23.67 0.82
C ALA A 317 0.24 -23.31 1.51
N ALA A 318 1.24 -22.87 0.74
CA ALA A 318 2.51 -22.43 1.28
C ALA A 318 2.38 -21.19 2.19
N TYR A 319 1.52 -20.24 1.83
CA TYR A 319 1.23 -19.08 2.65
C TYR A 319 0.46 -19.43 3.93
N GLU A 320 -0.52 -20.33 3.87
CA GLU A 320 -1.20 -20.82 5.08
C GLU A 320 -0.20 -21.42 6.06
N TRP A 321 0.73 -22.24 5.55
CA TRP A 321 1.83 -22.78 6.34
C TRP A 321 2.73 -21.68 6.90
N LEU A 322 3.15 -20.71 6.06
CA LEU A 322 4.06 -19.64 6.44
C LEU A 322 3.46 -18.76 7.54
N VAL A 323 2.17 -18.44 7.45
CA VAL A 323 1.48 -17.66 8.48
C VAL A 323 1.39 -18.45 9.78
N CYS A 324 1.06 -19.75 9.74
CA CYS A 324 1.06 -20.59 10.93
C CYS A 324 2.45 -20.66 11.58
N TYR A 325 3.50 -20.83 10.77
CA TYR A 325 4.88 -20.85 11.22
C TYR A 325 5.26 -19.52 11.89
N LEU A 326 5.10 -18.39 11.20
CA LEU A 326 5.43 -17.07 11.72
C LEU A 326 4.60 -16.70 12.96
N LEU A 327 3.36 -17.16 13.04
CA LEU A 327 2.50 -16.95 14.20
C LEU A 327 3.05 -17.69 15.43
N ARG A 328 3.52 -18.94 15.25
CA ARG A 328 4.23 -19.70 16.29
C ARG A 328 5.47 -18.96 16.77
N GLU A 329 6.37 -18.62 15.84
CA GLU A 329 7.65 -17.98 16.16
C GLU A 329 7.45 -16.62 16.84
N SER A 330 6.47 -15.84 16.38
CA SER A 330 6.15 -14.54 16.97
C SER A 330 5.62 -14.66 18.40
N ARG A 331 4.78 -15.68 18.66
CA ARG A 331 4.29 -15.96 20.02
C ARG A 331 5.42 -16.43 20.94
N GLU A 332 6.30 -17.30 20.45
CA GLU A 332 7.44 -17.79 21.22
C GLU A 332 8.39 -16.65 21.59
N LYS A 333 8.72 -15.78 20.62
CA LYS A 333 9.54 -14.59 20.86
C LYS A 333 8.89 -13.64 21.88
N LEU A 334 7.60 -13.35 21.75
CA LEU A 334 6.87 -12.51 22.71
C LEU A 334 6.87 -13.11 24.13
N ASN A 335 6.67 -14.43 24.23
CA ASN A 335 6.72 -15.13 25.51
C ASN A 335 8.12 -15.14 26.11
N GLN A 336 9.17 -15.24 25.29
CA GLN A 336 10.55 -15.16 25.73
C GLN A 336 10.87 -13.79 26.34
N GLU A 337 10.48 -12.70 25.67
CA GLU A 337 10.67 -11.33 26.18
C GLU A 337 9.90 -11.10 27.49
N ARG A 338 8.69 -11.63 27.61
CA ARG A 338 7.93 -11.55 28.86
C ARG A 338 8.59 -12.32 30.00
N LYS A 339 9.18 -13.48 29.71
CA LYS A 339 9.91 -14.29 30.68
C LYS A 339 11.25 -13.66 31.09
N SER A 340 11.87 -12.84 30.25
CA SER A 340 13.08 -12.09 30.60
C SER A 340 12.83 -10.88 31.50
N GLY A 341 11.57 -10.62 31.90
CA GLY A 341 11.21 -9.51 32.76
C GLY A 341 10.95 -8.19 32.03
N SER A 342 10.95 -8.19 30.69
CA SER A 342 10.63 -7.00 29.89
C SER A 342 9.18 -6.56 30.16
N SER A 343 8.94 -5.26 30.20
CA SER A 343 7.57 -4.71 30.25
C SER A 343 6.75 -5.15 29.03
N ASP A 344 5.41 -5.10 29.12
CA ASP A 344 4.56 -5.47 27.96
C ASP A 344 4.82 -4.59 26.73
N PHE A 345 5.22 -3.33 26.94
CA PHE A 345 5.65 -2.44 25.87
C PHE A 345 6.95 -2.93 25.21
N GLU A 346 8.00 -3.17 26.01
CA GLU A 346 9.29 -3.65 25.51
C GLU A 346 9.17 -5.02 24.85
N ALA A 347 8.41 -5.94 25.44
CA ALA A 347 8.21 -7.27 24.89
C ALA A 347 7.53 -7.23 23.52
N ARG A 348 6.52 -6.37 23.34
CA ARG A 348 5.88 -6.17 22.03
C ARG A 348 6.81 -5.51 21.03
N ASN A 349 7.59 -4.52 21.45
CA ASN A 349 8.56 -3.82 20.60
C ASN A 349 9.67 -4.76 20.12
N ASN A 350 10.28 -5.51 21.04
CA ASN A 350 11.41 -6.40 20.78
C ASN A 350 11.01 -7.66 19.99
N SER A 351 9.72 -7.93 19.86
CA SER A 351 9.17 -9.04 19.07
C SER A 351 8.78 -8.63 17.64
N GLN A 352 9.00 -7.37 17.23
CA GLN A 352 8.61 -6.90 15.89
C GLN A 352 9.51 -7.42 14.78
N VAL A 353 10.81 -7.17 14.87
CA VAL A 353 11.77 -7.45 13.80
C VAL A 353 11.91 -8.97 13.59
N TYR A 354 11.85 -9.42 12.34
CA TYR A 354 11.87 -10.83 11.90
C TYR A 354 10.73 -11.75 12.38
N CYS A 355 9.88 -11.28 13.29
CA CYS A 355 8.74 -12.03 13.84
C CYS A 355 7.43 -11.32 13.48
N CYS A 356 6.88 -10.48 14.36
CA CYS A 356 5.54 -9.91 14.21
C CYS A 356 5.35 -9.10 12.91
N ARG A 357 6.40 -8.37 12.48
CA ARG A 357 6.39 -7.63 11.21
C ARG A 357 6.21 -8.58 10.02
N SER A 358 6.97 -9.66 9.98
CA SER A 358 6.92 -10.66 8.91
C SER A 358 5.58 -11.40 8.91
N LEU A 359 5.06 -11.73 10.09
CA LEU A 359 3.75 -12.33 10.28
C LEU A 359 2.63 -11.47 9.66
N ALA A 360 2.62 -10.16 9.96
CA ALA A 360 1.60 -9.24 9.45
C ALA A 360 1.60 -9.15 7.91
N LEU A 361 2.80 -9.09 7.30
CA LEU A 361 2.93 -9.05 5.84
C LEU A 361 2.51 -10.37 5.18
N ALA A 362 3.02 -11.51 5.68
CA ALA A 362 2.66 -12.82 5.13
C ALA A 362 1.17 -13.12 5.25
N PHE A 363 0.53 -12.71 6.36
CA PHE A 363 -0.92 -12.85 6.55
C PHE A 363 -1.72 -12.05 5.53
N LEU A 364 -1.28 -10.83 5.24
CA LEU A 364 -1.96 -10.03 4.26
C LEU A 364 -1.73 -10.52 2.84
N GLU A 365 -0.52 -10.91 2.48
CA GLU A 365 -0.22 -11.50 1.17
C GLU A 365 -1.07 -12.77 0.94
N LEU A 366 -1.19 -13.63 1.96
CA LEU A 366 -2.15 -14.75 1.99
C LEU A 366 -3.58 -14.28 1.72
N THR A 367 -4.03 -13.22 2.41
CA THR A 367 -5.41 -12.72 2.27
C THR A 367 -5.67 -12.16 0.87
N VAL A 368 -4.73 -11.42 0.29
CA VAL A 368 -4.80 -10.92 -1.09
C VAL A 368 -4.87 -12.09 -2.07
N LEU A 369 -3.95 -13.05 -1.94
CA LEU A 369 -3.90 -14.23 -2.80
C LEU A 369 -5.18 -15.06 -2.69
N ARG A 370 -5.69 -15.31 -1.47
CA ARG A 370 -6.90 -16.08 -1.25
C ARG A 370 -8.12 -15.44 -1.92
N ARG A 371 -8.35 -14.14 -1.69
CA ARG A 371 -9.48 -13.44 -2.30
C ARG A 371 -9.40 -13.46 -3.82
N PHE A 372 -8.21 -13.24 -4.37
CA PHE A 372 -8.03 -13.29 -5.81
C PHE A 372 -8.18 -14.71 -6.37
N HIS A 373 -7.59 -15.72 -5.74
CA HIS A 373 -7.79 -17.13 -6.08
C HIS A 373 -9.28 -17.49 -6.14
N GLU A 374 -10.02 -17.21 -5.06
CA GLU A 374 -11.47 -17.45 -4.98
C GLU A 374 -12.20 -16.76 -6.12
N HIS A 375 -11.92 -15.47 -6.37
CA HIS A 375 -12.53 -14.72 -7.46
C HIS A 375 -12.26 -15.34 -8.84
N THR A 376 -11.02 -15.74 -9.13
CA THR A 376 -10.64 -16.34 -10.43
C THR A 376 -11.15 -17.78 -10.63
N HIS A 377 -11.57 -18.44 -9.55
CA HIS A 377 -12.11 -19.80 -9.57
C HIS A 377 -13.63 -19.87 -9.44
N GLN A 378 -14.31 -18.71 -9.31
CA GLN A 378 -15.76 -18.66 -9.27
C GLN A 378 -16.40 -19.21 -10.56
N PRO A 379 -17.51 -19.96 -10.47
CA PRO A 379 -18.23 -20.46 -11.65
C PRO A 379 -18.65 -19.37 -12.63
N GLY A 380 -18.90 -18.15 -12.13
CA GLY A 380 -19.31 -16.99 -12.91
C GLY A 380 -18.22 -16.35 -13.77
N VAL A 381 -16.95 -16.77 -13.66
CA VAL A 381 -15.87 -16.23 -14.51
C VAL A 381 -16.08 -16.72 -15.96
N PRO A 382 -16.17 -15.81 -16.94
CA PRO A 382 -16.33 -16.17 -18.35
C PRO A 382 -15.21 -17.11 -18.83
N PRO A 383 -15.50 -18.18 -19.60
CA PRO A 383 -14.51 -19.17 -20.00
C PRO A 383 -13.22 -18.59 -20.61
N PRO A 384 -13.26 -17.58 -21.51
CA PRO A 384 -12.04 -17.01 -22.10
C PRO A 384 -11.13 -16.31 -21.09
N LEU A 385 -11.69 -15.80 -19.98
CA LEU A 385 -10.94 -15.05 -18.97
C LEU A 385 -10.33 -15.94 -17.88
N ARG A 386 -10.76 -17.20 -17.77
CA ARG A 386 -10.31 -18.10 -16.69
C ARG A 386 -8.81 -18.34 -16.75
N ALA A 387 -8.27 -18.67 -17.92
CA ALA A 387 -6.84 -18.96 -18.07
C ALA A 387 -5.95 -17.75 -17.72
N PRO A 388 -6.11 -16.55 -18.32
CA PRO A 388 -5.26 -15.41 -17.97
C PRO A 388 -5.42 -14.98 -16.51
N LEU A 389 -6.64 -14.97 -15.96
CA LEU A 389 -6.86 -14.61 -14.56
C LEU A 389 -6.21 -15.60 -13.58
N ARG A 390 -6.29 -16.91 -13.84
CA ARG A 390 -5.64 -17.93 -13.01
C ARG A 390 -4.12 -17.84 -13.09
N ARG A 391 -3.56 -17.57 -14.27
CA ARG A 391 -2.12 -17.32 -14.44
C ARG A 391 -1.66 -16.10 -13.67
N LEU A 392 -2.42 -15.00 -13.70
CA LEU A 392 -2.13 -13.80 -12.88
C LEU A 392 -2.17 -14.14 -11.39
N SER A 393 -3.14 -14.94 -10.94
CA SER A 393 -3.25 -15.35 -9.53
C SER A 393 -2.06 -16.20 -9.09
N ALA A 394 -1.65 -17.17 -9.91
CA ALA A 394 -0.49 -18.01 -9.64
C ALA A 394 0.81 -17.21 -9.68
N LEU A 395 0.97 -16.31 -10.66
CA LEU A 395 2.17 -15.50 -10.81
C LEU A 395 2.35 -14.56 -9.62
N TYR A 396 1.28 -13.87 -9.20
CA TYR A 396 1.31 -13.03 -8.00
C TYR A 396 1.72 -13.87 -6.78
N GLY A 397 1.05 -15.00 -6.56
CA GLY A 397 1.29 -15.84 -5.39
C GLY A 397 2.70 -16.40 -5.31
N LEU A 398 3.24 -16.94 -6.40
CA LEU A 398 4.60 -17.51 -6.43
C LEU A 398 5.68 -16.42 -6.33
N TRP A 399 5.51 -15.31 -7.04
CA TRP A 399 6.48 -14.21 -7.02
C TRP A 399 6.56 -13.56 -5.64
N SER A 400 5.41 -13.30 -4.99
CA SER A 400 5.39 -12.73 -3.64
C SER A 400 5.93 -13.73 -2.62
N LEU A 401 5.58 -15.01 -2.74
CA LEU A 401 6.07 -16.07 -1.87
C LEU A 401 7.59 -16.23 -1.97
N GLY A 402 8.17 -15.98 -3.15
CA GLY A 402 9.61 -16.01 -3.39
C GLY A 402 10.41 -15.13 -2.43
N GLN A 403 9.83 -14.02 -1.95
CA GLN A 403 10.44 -13.12 -0.96
C GLN A 403 10.59 -13.77 0.43
N HIS A 404 9.85 -14.85 0.68
CA HIS A 404 9.83 -15.59 1.96
C HIS A 404 10.51 -16.95 1.88
N THR A 405 11.17 -17.26 0.75
CA THR A 405 11.81 -18.56 0.52
C THR A 405 12.70 -18.97 1.70
N ALA A 406 13.54 -18.06 2.22
CA ALA A 406 14.39 -18.35 3.37
C ALA A 406 13.61 -18.82 4.62
N LEU A 407 12.40 -18.29 4.86
CA LEU A 407 11.54 -18.69 5.98
C LEU A 407 10.90 -20.05 5.74
N LEU A 408 10.49 -20.34 4.50
CA LEU A 408 9.94 -21.64 4.11
C LEU A 408 10.96 -22.76 4.31
N TYR A 409 12.23 -22.52 3.98
CA TYR A 409 13.33 -23.45 4.23
C TYR A 409 13.67 -23.54 5.73
N ARG A 410 13.79 -22.41 6.42
CA ARG A 410 14.14 -22.38 7.85
C ARG A 410 13.14 -23.13 8.72
N GLY A 411 11.84 -22.99 8.47
CA GLY A 411 10.83 -23.72 9.21
C GLY A 411 10.53 -25.12 8.64
N GLY A 412 11.19 -25.52 7.55
CA GLY A 412 11.18 -26.88 7.02
C GLY A 412 9.99 -27.23 6.12
N TYR A 413 9.25 -26.26 5.59
CA TYR A 413 8.23 -26.50 4.56
C TYR A 413 8.87 -26.95 3.25
N CYS A 414 9.92 -26.24 2.82
CA CYS A 414 10.75 -26.58 1.67
C CYS A 414 12.03 -27.28 2.13
N SER A 415 12.52 -28.22 1.31
CA SER A 415 13.79 -28.91 1.52
C SER A 415 14.48 -29.18 0.19
N GLY A 416 15.82 -29.28 0.22
CA GLY A 416 16.64 -29.48 -0.97
C GLY A 416 16.52 -28.36 -2.02
N GLU A 417 17.07 -28.57 -3.21
CA GLU A 417 17.05 -27.55 -4.28
C GLU A 417 15.76 -27.55 -5.12
N ARG A 418 15.01 -28.66 -5.09
CA ARG A 418 13.87 -28.88 -6.01
C ARG A 418 12.76 -27.86 -5.83
N ALA A 419 12.37 -27.55 -4.58
CA ALA A 419 11.26 -26.63 -4.32
C ALA A 419 11.56 -25.22 -4.87
N GLY A 420 12.73 -24.66 -4.54
CA GLY A 420 13.18 -23.37 -5.07
C GLY A 420 13.20 -23.32 -6.59
N LYS A 421 13.88 -24.29 -7.23
CA LYS A 421 13.98 -24.37 -8.70
C LYS A 421 12.61 -24.49 -9.38
N LEU A 422 11.67 -25.24 -8.80
CA LEU A 422 10.32 -25.37 -9.33
C LEU A 422 9.55 -24.05 -9.25
N MET A 423 9.61 -23.34 -8.12
CA MET A 423 8.95 -22.04 -7.97
C MET A 423 9.52 -21.00 -8.95
N GLU A 424 10.84 -20.92 -9.09
CA GLU A 424 11.49 -20.03 -10.06
C GLU A 424 11.08 -20.36 -11.50
N SER A 425 11.12 -21.65 -11.87
CA SER A 425 10.70 -22.10 -13.20
C SER A 425 9.23 -21.80 -13.48
N ALA A 426 8.36 -21.97 -12.48
CA ALA A 426 6.94 -21.67 -12.60
C ALA A 426 6.67 -20.17 -12.81
N VAL A 427 7.41 -19.28 -12.12
CA VAL A 427 7.33 -17.84 -12.35
C VAL A 427 7.72 -17.48 -13.79
N LEU A 428 8.81 -18.06 -14.32
CA LEU A 428 9.26 -17.80 -15.68
C LEU A 428 8.27 -18.33 -16.73
N GLU A 429 7.71 -19.52 -16.52
CA GLU A 429 6.69 -20.12 -17.39
C GLU A 429 5.41 -19.28 -17.41
N LEU A 430 4.93 -18.82 -16.24
CA LEU A 430 3.76 -17.95 -16.15
C LEU A 430 4.00 -16.60 -16.82
N CYS A 431 5.21 -16.03 -16.69
CA CYS A 431 5.60 -14.82 -17.40
C CYS A 431 5.54 -15.03 -18.91
N ALA A 432 6.12 -16.12 -19.41
CA ALA A 432 6.10 -16.45 -20.84
C ALA A 432 4.65 -16.61 -21.36
N GLN A 433 3.79 -17.31 -20.61
CA GLN A 433 2.38 -17.51 -20.98
C GLN A 433 1.52 -16.23 -20.92
N LEU A 434 1.85 -15.28 -20.05
CA LEU A 434 1.12 -14.01 -19.90
C LEU A 434 1.62 -12.92 -20.86
N LYS A 435 2.83 -13.07 -21.40
CA LYS A 435 3.44 -12.07 -22.30
C LYS A 435 2.53 -11.73 -23.49
N ASP A 436 1.95 -12.73 -24.13
CA ASP A 436 1.08 -12.53 -25.30
C ASP A 436 -0.23 -11.79 -24.95
N ASP A 437 -0.71 -11.93 -23.72
CA ASP A 437 -1.90 -11.24 -23.21
C ASP A 437 -1.57 -9.87 -22.57
N ALA A 438 -0.29 -9.53 -22.37
CA ALA A 438 0.15 -8.46 -21.48
C ALA A 438 -0.40 -7.08 -21.87
N VAL A 439 -0.42 -6.76 -23.18
CA VAL A 439 -0.96 -5.49 -23.69
C VAL A 439 -2.48 -5.42 -23.48
N ALA A 440 -3.20 -6.48 -23.82
CA ALA A 440 -4.65 -6.56 -23.63
C ALA A 440 -5.03 -6.45 -22.14
N LEU A 441 -4.24 -7.07 -21.25
CA LEU A 441 -4.42 -6.96 -19.81
C LEU A 441 -4.20 -5.53 -19.30
N VAL A 442 -3.16 -4.82 -19.74
CA VAL A 442 -3.00 -3.42 -19.33
C VAL A 442 -4.05 -2.50 -19.93
N ASP A 443 -4.57 -2.79 -21.12
CA ASP A 443 -5.64 -1.98 -21.72
C ASP A 443 -6.95 -2.03 -20.92
N VAL A 444 -7.21 -3.12 -20.17
CA VAL A 444 -8.33 -3.20 -19.21
C VAL A 444 -8.11 -2.27 -18.00
N LEU A 445 -6.86 -2.00 -17.64
CA LEU A 445 -6.48 -1.16 -16.50
C LEU A 445 -6.26 0.30 -16.89
N ALA A 446 -5.89 0.56 -18.14
CA ALA A 446 -5.45 1.85 -18.62
C ALA A 446 -6.62 2.85 -18.67
N PRO A 447 -6.45 4.05 -18.09
CA PRO A 447 -7.38 5.13 -18.35
C PRO A 447 -7.14 5.70 -19.77
N PRO A 448 -7.99 6.60 -20.27
CA PRO A 448 -7.73 7.34 -21.50
C PRO A 448 -6.36 8.04 -21.48
N ASP A 449 -5.74 8.20 -22.64
CA ASP A 449 -4.36 8.72 -22.76
C ASP A 449 -4.17 10.11 -22.11
N PHE A 450 -5.21 10.94 -22.05
CA PHE A 450 -5.14 12.25 -21.36
C PHE A 450 -4.99 12.12 -19.84
N ILE A 451 -5.49 11.03 -19.24
CA ILE A 451 -5.31 10.72 -17.82
C ILE A 451 -4.01 9.98 -17.60
N LEU A 452 -3.62 9.08 -18.51
CA LEU A 452 -2.35 8.36 -18.42
C LEU A 452 -1.17 9.32 -18.52
N ASP A 453 -1.30 10.32 -19.39
CA ASP A 453 -0.41 11.47 -19.55
C ASP A 453 1.06 11.05 -19.67
N SER A 454 1.31 10.13 -20.60
CA SER A 454 2.63 9.59 -20.88
C SER A 454 2.74 9.24 -22.37
N PRO A 455 3.54 9.98 -23.15
CA PRO A 455 3.67 9.75 -24.59
C PRO A 455 4.12 8.33 -24.96
N ILE A 456 4.99 7.73 -24.15
CA ILE A 456 5.48 6.36 -24.36
C ILE A 456 4.50 5.28 -23.94
N GLY A 457 3.43 5.64 -23.21
CA GLY A 457 2.38 4.73 -22.74
C GLY A 457 1.07 4.85 -23.52
N ARG A 458 1.03 5.61 -24.61
CA ARG A 458 -0.20 5.84 -25.40
C ARG A 458 -0.72 4.56 -26.05
N ALA A 459 -2.05 4.49 -26.19
CA ALA A 459 -2.73 3.30 -26.70
C ALA A 459 -2.45 3.00 -28.19
N ASP A 460 -2.08 4.01 -28.99
CA ASP A 460 -1.77 3.85 -30.42
C ASP A 460 -0.42 3.17 -30.69
N GLY A 461 0.46 3.04 -29.69
CA GLY A 461 1.77 2.43 -29.82
C GLY A 461 2.79 3.22 -30.65
N GLU A 462 2.47 4.45 -31.06
CA GLU A 462 3.31 5.32 -31.92
C GLU A 462 4.43 6.00 -31.12
N LEU A 463 5.26 5.20 -30.43
CA LEU A 463 6.20 5.60 -29.39
C LEU A 463 7.08 6.81 -29.78
N CYS A 464 7.78 6.74 -30.91
CA CYS A 464 8.70 7.80 -31.32
C CYS A 464 7.94 9.09 -31.70
N ARG A 465 6.83 8.94 -32.43
CA ARG A 465 6.02 10.08 -32.88
C ARG A 465 5.41 10.82 -31.69
N ASN A 466 4.85 10.06 -30.75
CA ASN A 466 4.22 10.60 -29.55
C ASN A 466 5.21 11.35 -28.66
N LEU A 467 6.35 10.72 -28.39
CA LEU A 467 7.40 11.34 -27.58
C LEU A 467 7.94 12.60 -28.25
N TRP A 468 8.21 12.54 -29.55
CA TRP A 468 8.69 13.70 -30.31
C TRP A 468 7.68 14.86 -30.30
N ALA A 469 6.40 14.56 -30.53
CA ALA A 469 5.33 15.56 -30.48
C ALA A 469 5.22 16.23 -29.11
N ALA A 470 5.32 15.46 -28.02
CA ALA A 470 5.26 15.98 -26.66
C ALA A 470 6.50 16.84 -26.32
N VAL A 471 7.69 16.43 -26.73
CA VAL A 471 8.93 17.20 -26.52
C VAL A 471 8.86 18.55 -27.25
N LEU A 472 8.35 18.57 -28.49
CA LEU A 472 8.23 19.81 -29.28
C LEU A 472 7.18 20.78 -28.74
N GLN A 473 6.26 20.34 -27.88
CA GLN A 473 5.33 21.22 -27.17
C GLN A 473 5.95 21.90 -25.95
N GLY A 474 7.18 21.51 -25.56
CA GLY A 474 7.90 22.12 -24.45
C GLY A 474 8.23 23.61 -24.71
N SER A 475 8.09 24.44 -23.67
CA SER A 475 8.41 25.86 -23.75
C SER A 475 9.87 26.09 -24.14
N SER A 476 10.12 26.91 -25.16
CA SER A 476 11.46 27.31 -25.60
C SER A 476 12.39 26.14 -25.97
N VAL A 477 11.84 24.96 -26.32
CA VAL A 477 12.65 23.74 -26.52
C VAL A 477 13.62 23.83 -27.71
N LEU A 478 13.28 24.62 -28.73
CA LEU A 478 14.14 24.90 -29.89
C LEU A 478 14.91 26.22 -29.78
N GLU A 479 14.69 26.97 -28.69
CA GLU A 479 15.34 28.26 -28.47
C GLU A 479 16.69 28.06 -27.78
N ARG A 480 17.59 29.04 -27.93
CA ARG A 480 18.83 29.05 -27.15
C ARG A 480 18.49 29.28 -25.67
N ALA A 481 19.24 28.64 -24.78
CA ALA A 481 19.13 28.91 -23.35
C ALA A 481 19.26 30.43 -23.07
N SER A 482 18.39 31.00 -22.24
CA SER A 482 18.36 32.47 -22.00
C SER A 482 19.71 33.05 -21.54
N TRP A 483 20.50 32.24 -20.83
CA TRP A 483 21.84 32.55 -20.33
C TRP A 483 22.98 32.29 -21.33
N TRP A 484 22.70 31.85 -22.56
CA TRP A 484 23.74 31.61 -23.59
C TRP A 484 24.67 32.81 -23.84
N PRO A 485 24.20 34.09 -23.81
CA PRO A 485 25.08 35.23 -24.08
C PRO A 485 26.20 35.38 -23.05
N GLU A 486 25.96 34.96 -21.81
CA GLU A 486 26.92 35.04 -20.70
C GLU A 486 28.14 34.12 -20.92
N PHE A 487 27.94 32.99 -21.62
CA PHE A 487 29.02 32.04 -21.92
C PHE A 487 29.70 32.30 -23.27
N ALA A 488 28.95 32.79 -24.25
CA ALA A 488 29.49 33.04 -25.59
C ALA A 488 30.40 34.28 -25.64
N ARG A 489 30.21 35.24 -24.74
CA ARG A 489 31.10 36.40 -24.59
C ARG A 489 32.25 36.02 -23.67
N LYS A 490 33.40 35.65 -24.23
CA LYS A 490 34.63 35.40 -23.45
C LYS A 490 34.91 36.61 -22.53
N PRO A 491 35.22 36.40 -21.24
CA PRO A 491 35.70 37.47 -20.37
C PRO A 491 36.92 38.14 -21.01
N ILE A 492 36.96 39.47 -20.99
CA ILE A 492 38.17 40.20 -21.40
C ILE A 492 39.25 39.89 -20.36
N VAL A 493 40.33 39.22 -20.77
CA VAL A 493 41.47 38.93 -19.90
C VAL A 493 42.02 40.26 -19.36
N GLY A 494 41.96 40.45 -18.03
CA GLY A 494 42.35 41.68 -17.35
C GLY A 494 41.20 42.61 -16.91
N GLY A 495 39.94 42.27 -17.21
CA GLY A 495 38.78 43.02 -16.73
C GLY A 495 38.44 42.71 -15.28
N LEU A 496 38.57 43.70 -14.38
CA LEU A 496 38.24 43.59 -12.95
C LEU A 496 36.72 43.72 -12.64
N LYS A 497 35.86 43.86 -13.65
CA LYS A 497 34.41 43.96 -13.46
C LYS A 497 33.77 42.58 -13.64
N SER A 498 33.15 42.11 -12.56
CA SER A 498 32.13 41.05 -12.62
C SER A 498 31.06 41.45 -13.65
N GLN A 499 30.76 40.56 -14.60
CA GLN A 499 29.56 40.68 -15.44
C GLN A 499 28.37 39.89 -14.86
N LEU A 500 28.52 39.34 -13.64
CA LEU A 500 27.43 38.85 -12.79
C LEU A 500 26.82 39.99 -12.00
#